data_AF-A0A4Q1JWF7-F1
#
_entry.id   AF-A0A4Q1JWF7-F1
#
_cell.length_a   1.000
_cell.length_b   1.000
_cell.length_c   1.000
_cell.angle_alpha   90.00
_cell.angle_beta   90.00
_cell.angle_gamma   90.00
#
_symmetry.space_group_name_H-M   'P 1'
#
loop_
_entity.id
_entity.type
_entity.pdbx_description
1 polymer ?
#
loop_
_entity_poly.entity_id
_entity_poly.type
_entity_poly.pdbx_seq_one_letter_code
_entity_poly.pdbx_strand_id
1 'polypeptide(L)'
;MAQARRTRARLRIGQTPREPPCQRDPDDLEQDVVGKACRRLARPWRCGLRGRRRALMRRARVTVDHRPPDRAPIRVKRGDVVTLGERDTDWPDFIWTTLAQGLGGWIPLNVFDLDADTSASATAREDYDTRELAADAGQLITVEREHAGWWWAFDAQGRSGWIPARSIELIEEHQETRP
;
A
#
# COMPACT_ATOMS: atom_id res chain seq x y z
N MET A 1 30.02 48.61 -47.51
CA MET A 1 31.42 48.50 -47.97
C MET A 1 32.12 47.56 -46.99
N ALA A 2 32.35 46.29 -47.34
CA ALA A 2 33.63 45.73 -47.82
C ALA A 2 34.77 45.87 -46.77
N GLN A 3 35.56 44.87 -46.38
CA GLN A 3 35.81 43.49 -46.82
C GLN A 3 36.75 42.81 -45.79
N ALA A 4 36.67 41.47 -45.71
CA ALA A 4 37.72 40.44 -45.48
C ALA A 4 38.95 40.71 -44.58
N ARG A 5 39.37 39.77 -43.71
CA ARG A 5 40.19 38.56 -44.02
C ARG A 5 40.15 37.61 -42.79
N ARG A 6 39.60 36.40 -42.85
CA ARG A 6 40.21 35.09 -43.19
C ARG A 6 41.60 34.79 -42.60
N THR A 7 41.65 33.85 -41.65
CA THR A 7 42.62 32.73 -41.65
C THR A 7 41.96 31.47 -41.08
N ARG A 8 42.10 30.35 -41.81
CA ARG A 8 41.63 28.99 -41.48
C ARG A 8 42.68 28.27 -40.63
N ALA A 9 42.24 27.35 -39.77
CA ALA A 9 42.87 26.05 -39.61
C ALA A 9 41.80 25.00 -39.26
N ARG A 10 41.76 23.91 -40.04
CA ARG A 10 40.93 22.71 -39.87
C ARG A 10 41.86 21.55 -39.50
N LEU A 11 41.40 20.64 -38.63
CA LEU A 11 41.34 19.17 -38.76
C LEU A 11 40.95 18.62 -37.36
N ARG A 12 39.77 18.01 -37.16
CA ARG A 12 39.42 16.56 -37.24
C ARG A 12 40.44 15.67 -36.47
N ILE A 13 40.11 14.64 -35.67
CA ILE A 13 39.21 13.48 -35.84
C ILE A 13 39.05 12.78 -34.45
N GLY A 14 37.89 12.14 -34.17
CA GLY A 14 37.71 10.99 -33.22
C GLY A 14 36.63 11.23 -32.14
N GLN A 15 35.38 10.74 -32.24
CA GLN A 15 34.87 9.36 -31.93
C GLN A 15 35.42 8.83 -30.60
N THR A 16 34.70 8.33 -29.57
CA THR A 16 33.29 7.97 -29.25
C THR A 16 33.25 7.62 -27.72
N PRO A 17 32.11 7.25 -27.08
CA PRO A 17 31.84 7.40 -25.63
C PRO A 17 32.39 6.25 -24.77
N ARG A 18 32.42 6.40 -23.44
CA ARG A 18 32.38 5.29 -22.47
C ARG A 18 32.08 5.75 -21.04
N GLU A 19 31.07 5.10 -20.47
CA GLU A 19 30.70 4.97 -19.05
C GLU A 19 31.84 4.38 -18.17
N PRO A 20 31.70 4.40 -16.84
CA PRO A 20 32.80 4.18 -15.90
C PRO A 20 32.99 2.70 -15.56
N PRO A 21 34.18 2.30 -15.05
CA PRO A 21 34.28 1.06 -14.29
C PRO A 21 34.27 1.35 -12.78
N CYS A 22 33.17 0.92 -12.14
CA CYS A 22 33.20 0.40 -10.77
C CYS A 22 34.05 -0.86 -10.72
N GLN A 23 35.10 -0.90 -9.90
CA GLN A 23 35.71 -2.11 -9.32
C GLN A 23 36.23 -1.69 -7.93
N ARG A 24 35.53 -2.02 -6.82
CA ARG A 24 35.48 -3.28 -6.03
C ARG A 24 36.78 -3.51 -5.24
N ASP A 25 36.67 -3.60 -3.92
CA ASP A 25 37.29 -4.72 -3.23
C ASP A 25 36.35 -5.32 -2.17
N PRO A 26 36.40 -6.66 -1.99
CA PRO A 26 35.62 -7.47 -1.06
C PRO A 26 36.39 -7.67 0.26
N ASP A 27 35.88 -8.55 1.13
CA ASP A 27 36.50 -9.02 2.38
C ASP A 27 36.37 -8.11 3.62
N ASP A 28 35.21 -8.21 4.26
CA ASP A 28 35.15 -8.45 5.70
C ASP A 28 34.10 -9.57 5.93
N LEU A 29 34.55 -10.80 5.70
CA LEU A 29 34.05 -11.99 6.39
C LEU A 29 34.48 -11.81 7.86
N GLU A 30 33.69 -12.13 8.88
CA GLU A 30 33.30 -13.50 9.18
C GLU A 30 32.34 -13.54 10.39
N GLN A 31 31.18 -14.17 10.16
CA GLN A 31 30.52 -15.24 10.95
C GLN A 31 30.49 -15.16 12.49
N ASP A 32 29.25 -15.30 13.01
CA ASP A 32 28.80 -16.38 13.90
C ASP A 32 27.86 -15.86 15.00
N VAL A 33 26.56 -16.14 14.86
CA VAL A 33 25.83 -16.98 15.83
C VAL A 33 24.71 -17.71 15.08
N VAL A 34 25.02 -18.93 14.63
CA VAL A 34 24.02 -19.97 14.39
C VAL A 34 23.46 -20.44 15.73
N GLY A 35 22.15 -20.41 15.86
CA GLY A 35 21.43 -21.33 16.75
C GLY A 35 20.42 -20.66 17.66
N LYS A 36 19.14 -20.83 17.36
CA LYS A 36 18.34 -21.94 17.93
C LYS A 36 16.85 -21.76 17.63
N ALA A 37 16.23 -22.91 17.38
CA ALA A 37 14.84 -23.23 17.64
C ALA A 37 13.77 -22.69 16.67
N CYS A 38 13.73 -23.37 15.53
CA CYS A 38 12.47 -23.97 15.07
C CYS A 38 11.73 -24.67 16.23
N ARG A 39 10.40 -24.54 16.23
CA ARG A 39 9.40 -25.09 17.17
C ARG A 39 9.01 -24.15 18.31
N ARG A 40 7.86 -23.49 18.15
CA ARG A 40 6.62 -23.91 18.84
C ARG A 40 5.40 -23.14 18.35
N LEU A 41 4.46 -23.95 17.86
CA LEU A 41 3.02 -23.76 17.96
C LEU A 41 2.42 -22.65 17.08
N ALA A 42 2.00 -23.11 15.90
CA ALA A 42 0.70 -22.73 15.34
C ALA A 42 -0.32 -22.54 16.48
N ARG A 43 -0.59 -21.29 16.80
CA ARG A 43 -1.71 -20.92 17.64
C ARG A 43 -2.83 -20.54 16.68
N PRO A 44 -3.91 -21.34 16.57
CA PRO A 44 -5.06 -20.93 15.80
C PRO A 44 -5.58 -19.65 16.44
N TRP A 45 -5.67 -18.62 15.60
CA TRP A 45 -6.68 -17.56 15.64
C TRP A 45 -7.57 -17.64 16.87
N ARG A 46 -7.08 -17.11 18.00
CA ARG A 46 -8.01 -16.65 19.02
C ARG A 46 -8.41 -15.27 18.58
N CYS A 47 -9.44 -15.26 17.74
CA CYS A 47 -10.29 -14.12 17.50
C CYS A 47 -10.66 -13.57 18.89
N GLY A 48 -9.99 -12.50 19.28
CA GLY A 48 -10.20 -11.81 20.55
C GLY A 48 -11.52 -11.06 20.48
N LEU A 49 -12.62 -11.80 20.55
CA LEU A 49 -13.95 -11.28 20.86
C LEU A 49 -13.90 -10.69 22.27
N ARG A 50 -13.56 -9.40 22.40
CA ARG A 50 -13.97 -8.58 23.53
C ARG A 50 -14.26 -7.16 23.05
N GLY A 51 -15.55 -6.87 23.02
CA GLY A 51 -16.09 -5.56 22.71
C GLY A 51 -17.21 -5.70 21.69
N ARG A 52 -18.45 -5.86 22.17
CA ARG A 52 -19.66 -5.65 21.38
C ARG A 52 -19.72 -4.19 20.94
N ARG A 53 -18.88 -3.78 19.99
CA ARG A 53 -19.29 -2.76 19.04
C ARG A 53 -20.29 -3.51 18.18
N ARG A 54 -21.56 -3.10 18.19
CA ARG A 54 -22.36 -3.28 16.98
C ARG A 54 -21.52 -2.60 15.91
N ALA A 55 -20.69 -3.34 15.20
CA ALA A 55 -20.25 -2.89 13.90
C ALA A 55 -21.58 -2.68 13.18
N LEU A 56 -21.95 -1.42 12.98
CA LEU A 56 -23.15 -1.06 12.27
C LEU A 56 -22.84 -1.47 10.83
N MET A 57 -23.08 -2.76 10.56
CA MET A 57 -23.01 -3.31 9.23
C MET A 57 -24.13 -2.63 8.46
N ARG A 58 -23.75 -1.68 7.62
CA ARG A 58 -24.66 -0.89 6.81
C ARG A 58 -24.76 -1.53 5.45
N ARG A 59 -25.92 -1.46 4.83
CA ARG A 59 -26.06 -1.85 3.43
C ARG A 59 -25.60 -0.69 2.56
N ALA A 60 -24.94 -1.01 1.46
CA ALA A 60 -24.60 -0.05 0.44
C ALA A 60 -24.87 -0.65 -0.95
N ARG A 61 -25.21 0.22 -1.89
CA ARG A 61 -25.32 -0.11 -3.30
C ARG A 61 -24.08 0.41 -4.02
N VAL A 62 -23.44 -0.43 -4.81
CA VAL A 62 -22.33 0.00 -5.66
C VAL A 62 -22.90 0.85 -6.79
N THR A 63 -22.38 2.06 -6.98
CA THR A 63 -22.84 2.99 -8.02
C THR A 63 -21.98 2.94 -9.27
N VAL A 64 -20.71 2.54 -9.13
CA VAL A 64 -19.73 2.44 -10.21
C VAL A 64 -18.92 1.17 -10.04
N ASP A 65 -18.62 0.48 -11.15
CA ASP A 65 -17.76 -0.71 -11.14
C ASP A 65 -16.43 -0.43 -10.42
N HIS A 66 -16.08 -1.32 -9.49
CA HIS A 66 -14.80 -1.29 -8.81
C HIS A 66 -14.06 -2.59 -9.07
N ARG A 67 -12.82 -2.46 -9.53
CA ARG A 67 -11.91 -3.57 -9.81
C ARG A 67 -10.63 -3.38 -9.01
N PRO A 68 -10.22 -4.39 -8.24
CA PRO A 68 -8.91 -4.38 -7.60
C PRO A 68 -7.82 -4.21 -8.65
N PRO A 69 -6.74 -3.49 -8.32
CA PRO A 69 -5.59 -3.36 -9.19
C PRO A 69 -4.93 -4.72 -9.45
N ASP A 70 -4.24 -4.85 -10.59
CA ASP A 70 -3.47 -6.04 -10.94
C ASP A 70 -2.14 -6.09 -10.15
N ARG A 71 -2.27 -6.27 -8.84
CA ARG A 71 -1.18 -6.50 -7.88
C ARG A 71 -1.67 -7.35 -6.73
N ALA A 72 -0.75 -8.13 -6.14
CA ALA A 72 -1.09 -8.92 -4.96
C ALA A 72 -1.37 -7.98 -3.77
N PRO A 73 -2.46 -8.21 -3.00
CA PRO A 73 -2.70 -7.44 -1.79
C PRO A 73 -1.63 -7.74 -0.75
N ILE A 74 -1.11 -6.68 -0.14
CA ILE A 74 -0.19 -6.77 0.99
C ILE A 74 -0.95 -6.71 2.32
N ARG A 75 -0.38 -7.36 3.32
CA ARG A 75 -0.87 -7.33 4.70
C ARG A 75 0.27 -6.93 5.62
N VAL A 76 0.00 -5.95 6.47
CA VAL A 76 0.86 -5.58 7.59
C VAL A 76 0.20 -6.01 8.88
N LYS A 77 1.02 -6.44 9.84
CA LYS A 77 0.60 -6.68 11.21
C LYS A 77 1.17 -5.60 12.11
N ARG A 78 0.49 -5.36 13.23
CA ARG A 78 1.02 -4.55 14.31
C ARG A 78 2.42 -5.05 14.69
N GLY A 79 3.39 -4.14 14.70
CA GLY A 79 4.79 -4.39 14.98
C GLY A 79 5.64 -4.70 13.76
N ASP A 80 5.05 -4.88 12.58
CA ASP A 80 5.83 -5.05 11.35
C ASP A 80 6.53 -3.75 10.98
N VAL A 81 7.82 -3.85 10.67
CA VAL A 81 8.61 -2.73 10.15
C VAL A 81 8.50 -2.72 8.63
N VAL A 82 8.18 -1.55 8.08
CA VAL A 82 7.98 -1.35 6.65
C VAL A 82 8.79 -0.17 6.14
N THR A 83 9.05 -0.16 4.84
CA THR A 83 9.65 0.98 4.15
C THR A 83 8.54 1.86 3.57
N LEU A 84 8.57 3.14 3.90
CA LEU A 84 7.64 4.13 3.36
C LEU A 84 8.26 4.83 2.15
N GLY A 85 7.50 4.91 1.06
CA GLY A 85 7.87 5.58 -0.18
C GLY A 85 7.10 6.88 -0.37
N GLU A 86 6.62 7.08 -1.59
CA GLU A 86 5.89 8.30 -1.98
C GLU A 86 4.46 8.31 -1.45
N ARG A 87 3.91 9.52 -1.24
CA ARG A 87 2.48 9.69 -0.92
C ARG A 87 1.67 9.72 -2.21
N ASP A 88 0.45 9.20 -2.13
CA ASP A 88 -0.49 9.24 -3.25
C ASP A 88 -0.98 10.68 -3.48
N THR A 89 -1.10 11.09 -4.74
CA THR A 89 -1.52 12.45 -5.12
C THR A 89 -3.04 12.63 -5.08
N ASP A 90 -3.79 11.57 -5.36
CA ASP A 90 -5.25 11.56 -5.33
C ASP A 90 -5.78 11.28 -3.92
N TRP A 91 -4.98 10.55 -3.12
CA TRP A 91 -5.31 10.15 -1.75
C TRP A 91 -4.19 10.50 -0.77
N PRO A 92 -4.11 11.75 -0.28
CA PRO A 92 -2.96 12.24 0.50
C PRO A 92 -2.73 11.50 1.83
N ASP A 93 -3.76 10.82 2.32
CA ASP A 93 -3.66 9.97 3.52
C ASP A 93 -2.91 8.66 3.24
N PHE A 94 -2.76 8.24 1.99
CA PHE A 94 -2.11 6.99 1.60
C PHE A 94 -0.63 7.21 1.25
N ILE A 95 0.19 6.25 1.68
CA ILE A 95 1.61 6.19 1.37
C ILE A 95 1.95 4.83 0.78
N TRP A 96 2.88 4.81 -0.17
CA TRP A 96 3.37 3.56 -0.75
C TRP A 96 4.18 2.84 0.31
N THR A 97 3.71 1.66 0.71
CA THR A 97 4.38 0.84 1.73
C THR A 97 4.98 -0.38 1.06
N THR A 98 6.28 -0.59 1.28
CA THR A 98 6.99 -1.79 0.82
C THR A 98 7.35 -2.67 2.01
N LEU A 99 6.98 -3.95 1.94
CA LEU A 99 7.31 -4.95 2.96
C LEU A 99 8.71 -5.51 2.73
N ALA A 100 9.30 -6.15 3.74
CA ALA A 100 10.63 -6.76 3.66
C ALA A 100 10.76 -7.78 2.51
N GLN A 101 9.66 -8.44 2.12
CA GLN A 101 9.59 -9.35 0.98
C GLN A 101 9.53 -8.66 -0.40
N GLY A 102 9.58 -7.33 -0.46
CA GLY A 102 9.53 -6.54 -1.70
C GLY A 102 8.12 -6.34 -2.29
N LEU A 103 7.07 -6.81 -1.62
CA LEU A 103 5.70 -6.54 -2.02
C LEU A 103 5.27 -5.15 -1.54
N GLY A 104 4.59 -4.39 -2.40
CA GLY A 104 4.16 -3.03 -2.11
C GLY A 104 2.68 -2.78 -2.30
N GLY A 105 2.13 -1.82 -1.56
CA GLY A 105 0.74 -1.40 -1.64
C GLY A 105 0.48 -0.10 -0.90
N TRP A 106 -0.67 0.50 -1.19
CA TRP A 106 -1.08 1.77 -0.59
C TRP A 106 -1.71 1.51 0.77
N ILE A 107 -1.12 2.07 1.82
CA ILE A 107 -1.64 1.99 3.19
C ILE A 107 -1.76 3.42 3.75
N PRO A 108 -2.84 3.73 4.48
CA PRO A 108 -2.98 5.01 5.15
C PRO A 108 -1.82 5.27 6.14
N LEU A 109 -1.23 6.46 6.08
CA LEU A 109 -0.09 6.84 6.92
C LEU A 109 -0.40 6.73 8.41
N ASN A 110 -1.67 6.95 8.78
CA ASN A 110 -2.13 6.82 10.16
C ASN A 110 -2.09 5.37 10.68
N VAL A 111 -1.82 4.35 9.87
CA VAL A 111 -1.59 2.97 10.32
C VAL A 111 -0.17 2.78 10.88
N PHE A 112 0.72 3.73 10.63
CA PHE A 112 2.13 3.64 11.02
C PHE A 112 2.47 4.63 12.13
N ASP A 113 3.32 4.19 13.04
CA ASP A 113 4.11 5.07 13.90
C ASP A 113 5.43 5.34 13.18
N LEU A 114 5.64 6.61 12.81
CA LEU A 114 6.86 7.06 12.16
C LEU A 114 8.01 7.01 13.16
N ASP A 115 9.13 6.42 12.74
CA ASP A 115 10.34 6.46 13.54
C ASP A 115 10.91 7.89 13.50
N ALA A 116 11.24 8.42 14.68
CA ALA A 116 11.75 9.78 14.81
C ALA A 116 13.13 9.94 14.14
N ASP A 117 13.88 8.84 14.03
CA ASP A 117 15.28 8.85 13.58
C ASP A 117 15.44 8.56 12.09
N THR A 118 14.42 8.07 11.38
CA THR A 118 14.54 7.73 9.95
C THR A 118 13.24 7.95 9.19
N SER A 119 13.26 8.88 8.23
CA SER A 119 12.07 9.26 7.44
C SER A 119 11.57 8.19 6.45
N ALA A 120 12.30 7.08 6.30
CA ALA A 120 12.03 6.02 5.32
C ALA A 120 11.51 4.72 5.93
N SER A 121 11.53 4.55 7.26
CA SER A 121 11.06 3.35 7.95
C SER A 121 9.97 3.70 8.95
N ALA A 122 8.96 2.85 9.05
CA ALA A 122 7.91 3.01 10.05
C ALA A 122 7.45 1.66 10.58
N THR A 123 6.88 1.69 11.78
CA THR A 123 6.33 0.48 12.42
C THR A 123 4.81 0.52 12.32
N ALA A 124 4.20 -0.54 11.80
CA ALA A 124 2.75 -0.66 11.76
C ALA A 124 2.21 -0.73 13.20
N ARG A 125 1.31 0.19 13.55
CA ARG A 125 0.69 0.23 14.88
C ARG A 125 -0.56 -0.64 14.95
N GLU A 126 -1.10 -1.05 13.81
CA GLU A 126 -2.28 -1.90 13.70
C GLU A 126 -2.18 -2.83 12.48
N ASP A 127 -3.02 -3.87 12.47
CA ASP A 127 -3.10 -4.79 11.35
C ASP A 127 -3.86 -4.11 10.21
N TYR A 128 -3.34 -4.18 8.99
CA TYR A 128 -4.00 -3.62 7.81
C TYR A 128 -3.85 -4.54 6.60
N ASP A 129 -4.94 -4.75 5.87
CA ASP A 129 -4.98 -5.55 4.64
C ASP A 129 -5.35 -4.61 3.48
N THR A 130 -4.53 -4.55 2.44
CA THR A 130 -4.77 -3.70 1.24
C THR A 130 -5.69 -4.35 0.22
N ARG A 131 -6.31 -5.49 0.55
CA ARG A 131 -7.25 -6.17 -0.34
C ARG A 131 -8.45 -5.30 -0.66
N GLU A 132 -8.70 -5.14 -1.95
CA GLU A 132 -9.86 -4.47 -2.50
C GLU A 132 -10.93 -5.49 -2.92
N LEU A 133 -12.20 -5.12 -2.84
CA LEU A 133 -13.34 -5.97 -3.21
C LEU A 133 -13.78 -5.66 -4.65
N ALA A 134 -13.72 -6.65 -5.55
CA ALA A 134 -14.34 -6.50 -6.86
C ALA A 134 -15.87 -6.44 -6.74
N ALA A 135 -16.47 -5.38 -7.28
CA ALA A 135 -17.92 -5.21 -7.26
C ALA A 135 -18.43 -4.51 -8.52
N ASP A 136 -19.63 -4.89 -8.95
CA ASP A 136 -20.30 -4.35 -10.13
C ASP A 136 -21.31 -3.27 -9.74
N ALA A 137 -21.49 -2.29 -10.62
CA ALA A 137 -22.52 -1.28 -10.45
C ALA A 137 -23.90 -1.93 -10.30
N GLY A 138 -24.66 -1.45 -9.30
CA GLY A 138 -25.95 -2.00 -8.90
C GLY A 138 -25.88 -3.15 -7.89
N GLN A 139 -24.69 -3.70 -7.61
CA GLN A 139 -24.52 -4.75 -6.61
C GLN A 139 -24.81 -4.23 -5.19
N LEU A 140 -25.50 -5.05 -4.40
CA LEU A 140 -25.70 -4.80 -2.97
C LEU A 140 -24.56 -5.45 -2.16
N ILE A 141 -23.97 -4.65 -1.29
CA ILE A 141 -22.88 -5.05 -0.40
C ILE A 141 -23.18 -4.60 1.03
N THR A 142 -22.50 -5.22 1.98
CA THR A 142 -22.53 -4.81 3.38
C THR A 142 -21.21 -4.15 3.73
N VAL A 143 -21.22 -2.96 4.33
CA VAL A 143 -20.01 -2.25 4.76
C VAL A 143 -19.95 -2.18 6.27
N GLU A 144 -18.74 -2.32 6.82
CA GLU A 144 -18.54 -2.42 8.28
C GLU A 144 -17.87 -1.17 8.87
N ARG A 145 -16.81 -0.69 8.22
CA ARG A 145 -15.95 0.40 8.73
C ARG A 145 -15.37 1.20 7.58
N GLU A 146 -15.29 2.50 7.78
CA GLU A 146 -14.63 3.44 6.89
C GLU A 146 -13.23 3.76 7.42
N HIS A 147 -12.28 3.92 6.51
CA HIS A 147 -10.91 4.35 6.80
C HIS A 147 -10.33 5.10 5.59
N ALA A 148 -10.01 6.39 5.79
CA ALA A 148 -9.38 7.26 4.79
C ALA A 148 -10.13 7.35 3.44
N GLY A 149 -11.46 7.38 3.48
CA GLY A 149 -12.35 7.45 2.32
C GLY A 149 -12.70 6.09 1.70
N TRP A 150 -12.33 4.98 2.35
CA TRP A 150 -12.59 3.62 1.87
C TRP A 150 -13.39 2.82 2.88
N TRP A 151 -14.34 2.02 2.42
CA TRP A 151 -15.15 1.14 3.25
C TRP A 151 -14.70 -0.30 3.15
N TRP A 152 -14.54 -0.97 4.30
CA TRP A 152 -14.39 -2.42 4.34
C TRP A 152 -15.75 -3.06 4.08
N ALA A 153 -15.88 -3.71 2.93
CA ALA A 153 -17.11 -4.26 2.40
C ALA A 153 -17.09 -5.80 2.37
N PHE A 154 -18.30 -6.36 2.33
CA PHE A 154 -18.59 -7.78 2.18
C PHE A 154 -19.64 -7.94 1.09
N ASP A 155 -19.41 -8.87 0.16
CA ASP A 155 -20.41 -9.24 -0.82
C ASP A 155 -21.34 -10.36 -0.33
N ALA A 156 -22.30 -10.73 -1.17
CA ALA A 156 -23.23 -11.83 -0.88
C ALA A 156 -22.57 -13.22 -0.87
N GLN A 157 -21.35 -13.36 -1.39
CA GLN A 157 -20.56 -14.60 -1.37
C GLN A 157 -19.65 -14.68 -0.14
N GLY A 158 -19.64 -13.65 0.72
CA GLY A 158 -18.78 -13.56 1.90
C GLY A 158 -17.33 -13.15 1.59
N ARG A 159 -17.03 -12.72 0.35
CA ARG A 159 -15.74 -12.08 0.03
C ARG A 159 -15.71 -10.69 0.66
N SER A 160 -14.55 -10.30 1.15
CA SER A 160 -14.34 -9.01 1.79
C SER A 160 -13.16 -8.25 1.22
N GLY A 161 -13.21 -6.93 1.29
CA GLY A 161 -12.17 -6.03 0.81
C GLY A 161 -12.59 -4.57 0.88
N TRP A 162 -11.65 -3.65 0.65
CA TRP A 162 -11.92 -2.22 0.55
C TRP A 162 -12.65 -1.88 -0.74
N ILE A 163 -13.59 -0.93 -0.65
CA ILE A 163 -14.25 -0.27 -1.77
C ILE A 163 -14.26 1.24 -1.48
N PRO A 164 -13.97 2.11 -2.46
CA PRO A 164 -13.88 3.53 -2.20
C PRO A 164 -15.28 4.10 -1.95
N ALA A 165 -15.41 5.02 -0.99
CA ALA A 165 -16.71 5.61 -0.60
C ALA A 165 -17.43 6.27 -1.78
N ARG A 166 -16.68 6.81 -2.75
CA ARG A 166 -17.22 7.41 -3.99
C ARG A 166 -17.88 6.41 -4.94
N SER A 167 -17.58 5.12 -4.83
CA SER A 167 -18.16 4.06 -5.67
C SER A 167 -19.38 3.40 -5.06
N ILE A 168 -19.85 3.88 -3.89
CA ILE A 168 -20.97 3.28 -3.18
C ILE A 168 -21.94 4.36 -2.69
N GLU A 169 -23.19 3.97 -2.55
CA GLU A 169 -24.24 4.76 -1.93
C GLU A 169 -24.75 3.98 -0.71
N LEU A 170 -24.67 4.59 0.47
CA LEU A 170 -25.12 3.98 1.72
C LEU A 170 -26.64 3.98 1.75
N ILE A 171 -27.23 2.80 1.95
CA ILE A 171 -28.67 2.65 2.06
C ILE A 171 -29.04 2.91 3.52
N GLU A 172 -29.69 4.03 3.77
CA GLU A 172 -30.27 4.31 5.09
C GLU A 172 -31.52 3.45 5.26
N GLU A 173 -31.48 2.51 6.21
CA GLU A 173 -32.68 1.80 6.64
C GLU A 173 -33.52 2.77 7.48
N HIS A 174 -34.37 3.56 6.84
CA HIS A 174 -35.45 4.28 7.52
C HIS A 174 -36.36 3.23 8.17
N GLN A 175 -36.18 3.00 9.47
CA GLN A 175 -37.14 2.24 10.26
C GLN A 175 -38.39 3.11 10.41
N GLU A 176 -39.35 2.92 9.51
CA GLU A 176 -40.70 3.44 9.66
C GLU A 176 -41.27 2.87 10.96
N THR A 177 -41.25 3.68 12.02
CA THR A 177 -41.94 3.37 13.28
C THR A 177 -43.42 3.36 12.96
N ARG A 178 -43.98 2.18 12.68
CA ARG A 178 -45.41 2.03 12.43
C ARG A 178 -46.18 2.32 13.74
N PRO A 179 -47.20 3.20 13.70
CA PRO A 179 -47.90 3.69 14.90
C PRO A 179 -48.64 2.61 15.68
#